data_AF-A0A8S3DH06-F1
#
_entry.id   AF-A0A8S3DH06-F1
#
_cell.length_a   1.000
_cell.length_b   1.000
_cell.length_c   1.000
_cell.angle_alpha   90.00
_cell.angle_beta   90.00
_cell.angle_gamma   90.00
#
_symmetry.space_group_name_H-M   'P 1'
#
loop_
_entity.id
_entity.type
_entity.pdbx_description
1 polymer ?
#
loop_
_entity_poly.entity_id
_entity_poly.type
_entity_poly.pdbx_seq_one_letter_code
_entity_poly.pdbx_strand_id
1 'polypeptide(L)'
;MSSPAHAIYSSTLSLSLQGHAFQPQYGVQLIFNETAESLILCGTICSQNPSCRTFDYDSSSHRCRLFEADLTNGAIIAAASQTS
;
A
#
# COMPACT_ATOMS: atom_id res chain seq x y z
N MET A 1 -25.87 -21.05 22.48
CA MET A 1 -25.37 -20.45 21.23
C MET A 1 -24.32 -19.43 21.62
N SER A 2 -23.04 -19.80 21.48
CA SER A 2 -21.91 -19.02 22.00
C SER A 2 -21.25 -18.31 20.82
N SER A 3 -21.26 -16.97 20.84
CA SER A 3 -20.70 -16.11 19.79
C SER A 3 -19.16 -16.20 19.75
N PRO A 4 -18.51 -16.16 18.57
CA PRO A 4 -17.05 -16.28 18.50
C PRO A 4 -16.37 -15.00 19.00
N ALA A 5 -15.28 -15.19 19.75
CA ALA A 5 -14.46 -14.15 20.34
C ALA A 5 -13.92 -13.18 19.28
N HIS A 6 -14.06 -11.87 19.53
CA HIS A 6 -13.42 -10.84 18.72
C HIS A 6 -11.90 -11.01 18.82
N ALA A 7 -11.25 -11.30 17.69
CA ALA A 7 -9.79 -11.33 17.61
C ALA A 7 -9.25 -9.95 17.99
N ILE A 8 -8.49 -9.88 19.09
CA ILE A 8 -7.83 -8.65 19.52
C ILE A 8 -6.66 -8.40 18.56
N TYR A 9 -6.87 -7.52 17.59
CA TYR A 9 -5.79 -6.99 16.76
C TYR A 9 -4.94 -6.04 17.60
N SER A 10 -3.86 -6.54 18.20
CA SER A 10 -2.89 -5.70 18.89
C SER A 10 -1.96 -5.07 17.84
N SER A 11 -2.06 -3.76 17.66
CA SER A 11 -1.11 -3.00 16.84
C SER A 11 0.01 -2.51 17.75
N THR A 12 1.23 -3.01 17.54
CA THR A 12 2.43 -2.49 18.19
C THR A 12 3.05 -1.39 17.34
N LEU A 13 3.11 -0.16 17.89
CA LEU A 13 3.81 0.96 17.26
C LEU A 13 5.22 1.06 17.85
N SER A 14 6.23 0.74 17.05
CA SER A 14 7.64 0.94 17.41
C SER A 14 8.17 2.19 16.72
N LEU A 15 8.44 3.24 17.50
CA LEU A 15 8.97 4.51 16.98
C LEU A 15 10.50 4.44 16.95
N SER A 16 11.08 4.59 15.75
CA SER A 16 12.52 4.63 15.50
C SER A 16 12.96 6.06 15.14
N LEU A 17 14.18 6.43 15.51
CA LEU A 17 14.82 7.67 15.06
C LEU A 17 15.36 7.56 13.62
N GLN A 18 15.50 6.33 13.11
CA GLN A 18 15.83 6.06 11.73
C GLN A 18 14.56 5.87 10.90
N GLY A 19 14.53 6.49 9.72
CA GLY A 19 13.48 6.21 8.74
C GLY A 19 13.56 4.76 8.27
N HIS A 20 12.40 4.18 7.99
CA HIS A 20 12.30 2.86 7.39
C HIS A 20 11.55 2.98 6.06
N ALA A 21 11.94 2.16 5.08
CA ALA A 21 11.29 2.06 3.79
C ALA A 21 10.77 0.63 3.62
N PHE A 22 9.56 0.49 3.05
CA PHE A 22 9.09 -0.81 2.60
C PHE A 22 9.74 -1.14 1.26
N GLN A 23 10.47 -2.25 1.20
CA GLN A 23 11.07 -2.79 -0.01
C GLN A 23 10.30 -4.05 -0.42
N PRO A 24 9.54 -4.02 -1.53
CA PRO A 24 8.85 -5.22 -2.02
C PRO A 24 9.86 -6.29 -2.47
N GLN A 25 9.62 -7.56 -2.10
CA GLN A 25 10.42 -8.74 -2.45
C GLN A 25 10.09 -9.24 -3.86
N TYR A 26 8.84 -9.10 -4.29
CA TYR A 26 8.38 -9.31 -5.66
C TYR A 26 7.76 -8.00 -6.16
N GLY A 27 7.73 -7.77 -7.49
CA GLY A 27 7.10 -6.56 -8.04
C GLY A 27 5.72 -6.34 -7.41
N VAL A 28 5.43 -5.09 -7.04
CA VAL A 28 4.14 -4.64 -6.50
C VAL A 28 3.00 -5.32 -7.27
N GLN A 29 2.13 -6.06 -6.58
CA GLN A 29 1.09 -6.84 -7.26
C GLN A 29 -0.05 -5.91 -7.68
N LEU A 30 -0.40 -5.97 -8.97
CA LEU A 30 -1.50 -5.19 -9.54
C LEU A 30 -2.84 -5.76 -9.04
N ILE A 31 -3.54 -5.00 -8.21
CA ILE A 31 -4.83 -5.40 -7.63
C ILE A 31 -6.03 -4.70 -8.30
N PHE A 32 -5.77 -3.65 -9.06
CA PHE A 32 -6.78 -2.90 -9.79
C PHE A 32 -6.15 -2.28 -11.04
N ASN A 33 -6.86 -2.33 -12.16
CA ASN A 33 -6.39 -1.79 -13.43
C ASN A 33 -7.57 -1.39 -14.32
N GLU A 34 -8.16 -0.23 -14.03
CA GLU A 34 -9.33 0.26 -14.75
C GLU A 34 -9.21 1.76 -15.02
N THR A 35 -10.18 2.33 -15.74
CA THR A 35 -10.20 3.76 -16.02
C THR A 35 -10.66 4.58 -14.81
N ALA A 36 -9.96 5.67 -14.52
CA ALA A 36 -10.40 6.71 -13.60
C ALA A 36 -10.35 8.08 -14.31
N GLU A 37 -11.40 8.88 -14.16
CA GLU A 37 -11.51 10.18 -14.83
C GLU A 37 -10.44 11.18 -14.40
N SER A 38 -9.83 10.99 -13.22
CA SER A 38 -8.79 11.87 -12.72
C SER A 38 -7.82 11.16 -11.79
N LEU A 39 -6.65 11.79 -11.62
CA LEU A 39 -5.67 11.44 -10.60
C LEU A 39 -6.30 11.38 -9.19
N ILE A 40 -7.17 12.35 -8.87
CA ILE A 40 -7.85 12.44 -7.57
C ILE A 40 -8.78 11.25 -7.37
N LEU A 41 -9.53 10.85 -8.41
CA LEU A 41 -10.38 9.67 -8.33
C LEU A 41 -9.55 8.40 -8.15
N CYS A 42 -8.45 8.23 -8.90
CA CYS A 42 -7.56 7.07 -8.72
C CYS A 42 -7.00 6.99 -7.28
N GLY A 43 -6.58 8.12 -6.71
CA GLY A 43 -6.15 8.19 -5.31
C GLY A 43 -7.27 7.89 -4.32
N THR A 44 -8.51 8.31 -4.61
CA THR A 44 -9.69 8.00 -3.79
C THR A 44 -9.98 6.50 -3.81
N ILE A 45 -9.94 5.85 -4.98
CA ILE A 45 -10.12 4.40 -5.12
C ILE A 45 -9.05 3.67 -4.29
N CYS A 46 -7.79 4.10 -4.37
CA CYS A 46 -6.73 3.54 -3.52
C CYS A 46 -7.05 3.70 -2.03
N SER A 47 -7.46 4.88 -1.58
CA SER A 47 -7.77 5.15 -0.16
C SER A 47 -8.92 4.30 0.39
N GLN A 48 -9.86 3.91 -0.48
CA GLN A 48 -11.01 3.07 -0.13
C GLN A 48 -10.68 1.57 -0.21
N ASN A 49 -9.58 1.19 -0.87
CA ASN A 49 -9.16 -0.19 -1.01
C ASN A 49 -8.14 -0.54 0.09
N PRO A 50 -8.47 -1.38 1.08
CA PRO A 50 -7.62 -1.65 2.23
C PRO A 50 -6.30 -2.37 1.87
N SER A 51 -6.24 -3.03 0.71
CA SER A 51 -5.03 -3.67 0.19
C SER A 51 -4.16 -2.70 -0.61
N CYS A 52 -4.66 -1.54 -1.01
CA CYS A 52 -3.88 -0.58 -1.79
C CYS A 52 -2.78 0.04 -0.94
N ARG A 53 -1.55 -0.05 -1.43
CA ARG A 53 -0.37 0.62 -0.85
C ARG A 53 0.11 1.75 -1.73
N THR A 54 0.00 1.60 -3.04
CA THR A 54 0.39 2.64 -3.97
C THR A 54 -0.42 2.65 -5.26
N PHE A 55 -0.36 3.83 -5.87
CA PHE A 55 -0.93 4.33 -7.09
C PHE A 55 -0.09 4.39 -8.36
N ASP A 56 -0.63 4.10 -9.53
CA ASP A 56 -0.16 4.75 -10.76
C ASP A 56 -1.37 5.25 -11.59
N TYR A 57 -1.26 6.49 -12.09
CA TYR A 57 -2.28 7.09 -12.94
C TYR A 57 -1.66 7.62 -14.24
N ASP A 58 -2.15 7.11 -15.35
CA ASP A 58 -1.82 7.56 -16.70
C ASP A 58 -2.90 8.51 -17.20
N SER A 59 -2.59 9.82 -17.25
CA SER A 59 -3.54 10.85 -17.70
C SER A 59 -3.83 10.78 -19.20
N SER A 60 -2.98 10.15 -20.01
CA SER A 60 -3.20 10.04 -21.46
C SER A 60 -4.29 9.01 -21.77
N SER A 61 -4.30 7.89 -21.05
CA SER A 61 -5.26 6.81 -21.23
C SER A 61 -6.33 6.75 -20.13
N HIS A 62 -6.32 7.69 -19.19
CA HIS A 62 -7.14 7.69 -17.97
C HIS A 62 -7.00 6.38 -17.16
N ARG A 63 -5.85 5.70 -17.24
CA ARG A 63 -5.69 4.37 -16.64
C ARG A 63 -5.21 4.51 -15.21
N CYS A 64 -5.92 3.86 -14.29
CA CYS A 64 -5.62 3.80 -12.87
C CYS A 64 -5.20 2.38 -12.50
N ARG A 65 -3.99 2.26 -11.96
CA ARG A 65 -3.39 1.00 -11.51
C ARG A 65 -3.16 1.09 -10.01
N LEU A 66 -3.76 0.18 -9.24
CA LEU A 66 -3.49 0.08 -7.81
C LEU A 66 -2.62 -1.12 -7.54
N PHE A 67 -1.73 -0.96 -6.59
CA PHE A 67 -0.80 -2.00 -6.21
C PHE A 67 -0.88 -2.29 -4.71
N GLU A 68 -0.88 -3.58 -4.38
CA GLU A 68 -0.71 -4.03 -3.01
C GLU A 68 0.75 -4.29 -2.66
N ALA A 69 0.99 -4.27 -1.36
CA ALA A 69 2.21 -4.72 -0.74
C ALA A 69 1.85 -5.29 0.64
N ASP A 70 2.32 -6.51 0.88
CA ASP A 70 2.13 -7.28 2.09
C ASP A 70 3.51 -7.52 2.72
N LEU A 71 3.60 -7.59 4.04
CA LEU A 71 4.86 -7.93 4.71
C LEU A 71 5.34 -9.36 4.41
N THR A 72 4.47 -10.22 3.88
CA THR A 72 4.81 -11.52 3.31
C THR A 72 5.46 -11.41 1.92
N ASN A 73 5.29 -10.29 1.23
CA ASN A 73 5.82 -10.02 -0.10
C ASN A 73 6.83 -8.88 -0.14
N GLY A 74 7.36 -8.45 1.01
CA GLY A 74 8.38 -7.41 1.13
C GLY A 74 8.97 -7.32 2.54
N ALA A 75 9.95 -6.42 2.71
CA ALA A 75 10.63 -6.21 3.97
C ALA A 75 10.68 -4.72 4.31
N ILE A 76 10.57 -4.40 5.60
CA ILE A 76 10.88 -3.08 6.11
C ILE A 76 12.41 -2.98 6.26
N ILE A 77 13.05 -2.19 5.40
CA ILE A 77 14.49 -1.95 5.44
C ILE A 77 14.78 -0.58 6.07
N ALA A 78 15.98 -0.38 6.60
CA ALA A 78 16.42 0.96 6.99
C ALA A 78 16.40 1.85 5.74
N ALA A 79 15.70 2.97 5.80
CA ALA A 79 15.70 3.93 4.70
C ALA A 79 17.12 4.51 4.62
N ALA A 80 17.83 4.21 3.52
CA ALA A 80 19.06 4.90 3.24
C ALA A 80 18.71 6.38 3.03
N SER A 81 19.26 7.27 3.86
CA SER A 81 19.25 8.69 3.59
C SER A 81 19.98 8.90 2.26
N GLN A 82 19.23 9.12 1.17
CA GLN A 82 19.83 9.53 -0.09
C GLN A 82 20.39 10.94 0.13
N THR A 83 21.67 11.00 0.48
CA THR A 83 22.47 12.22 0.42
C THR A 83 22.81 12.41 -1.06
N SER A 84 22.09 13.32 -1.72
CA SER A 84 22.53 13.91 -3.00
C SER A 84 23.62 14.93 -2.76
#